data_AF-A0A662MZG2-F1
#
_entry.id   AF-A0A662MZG2-F1
#
_cell.length_a   1.000
_cell.length_b   1.000
_cell.length_c   1.000
_cell.angle_alpha   90.00
_cell.angle_beta   90.00
_cell.angle_gamma   90.00
#
_symmetry.space_group_name_H-M   'P 1'
#
loop_
_entity.id
_entity.type
_entity.pdbx_description
1 polymer ?
#
loop_
_entity_poly.entity_id
_entity_poly.type
_entity_poly.pdbx_seq_one_letter_code
_entity_poly.pdbx_strand_id
1 'polypeptide(L)'
;MLEELQRFLVFIRPAFSRRTTYCWFVVVFVGFILRTDNFGVSSIIRALDLSPASYTCLLHFFHSTAWSVEGVMAIWWQWLVTKDVAHCINDRLVLIGDHTKTPKDGRKMPAVSTLHQDSETGSKPSYFRGHHWGCIGILMRACDKYFAVPLWANIQEGMTLLAGSDEKRHLPKTVQIVEMARRTAMSMKKEAYLVLDAYFSVGSVFLTAADKLNGISNFVHILVRAKKNVVAFGKPPKKDPHKRGPAKKYGKKIKLMDLFDSPAQCYAFQTIEADIYGQKETVHYLVLDLLWKPVKGMLRFILVETSRGRIILMTSDLKLDPITAIQLYCRRVTIETMFDTLKNTLGAMAYHFWSHYLSRASRKPKKNKDWEQNSTDIAKTKNTLAAIEKFVNVQLLVLGTLQLIAKQFPAEVKAKANCWLRTVSSNTPSEFVTRTALANMLKNNLYGFGKDWITQLIKRKQKEPKPNGSIRKAA
;
A
#
# COMPACT_ATOMS: atom_id res chain seq x y z
N MET A 1 2.21 -16.00 -20.83
CA MET A 1 2.41 -14.72 -20.08
C MET A 1 2.23 -13.41 -20.88
N LEU A 2 2.91 -13.21 -22.02
CA LEU A 2 2.94 -11.90 -22.72
C LEU A 2 1.56 -11.43 -23.22
N GLU A 3 0.70 -12.37 -23.64
CA GLU A 3 -0.67 -12.07 -24.05
C GLU A 3 -1.49 -11.49 -22.90
N GLU A 4 -1.32 -12.00 -21.68
CA GLU A 4 -2.01 -11.48 -20.50
C GLU A 4 -1.57 -10.05 -20.18
N LEU A 5 -0.26 -9.76 -20.31
CA LEU A 5 0.24 -8.39 -20.21
C LEU A 5 -0.41 -7.48 -21.27
N GLN A 6 -0.50 -7.94 -22.53
CA GLN A 6 -1.15 -7.17 -23.59
C GLN A 6 -2.64 -6.91 -23.29
N ARG A 7 -3.38 -7.93 -22.82
CA ARG A 7 -4.78 -7.79 -22.42
C ARG A 7 -4.94 -6.75 -21.33
N PHE A 8 -4.10 -6.78 -20.30
CA PHE A 8 -4.12 -5.79 -19.23
C PHE A 8 -3.82 -4.37 -19.74
N LEU A 9 -2.78 -4.22 -20.57
CA LEU A 9 -2.40 -2.91 -21.12
C LEU A 9 -3.47 -2.35 -22.08
N VAL A 10 -4.23 -3.20 -22.77
CA VAL A 10 -5.41 -2.77 -23.54
C VAL A 10 -6.55 -2.37 -22.59
N PHE A 11 -6.82 -3.18 -21.55
CA PHE A 11 -7.87 -2.94 -20.58
C PHE A 11 -7.73 -1.59 -19.85
N ILE A 12 -6.49 -1.16 -19.56
CA ILE A 12 -6.23 0.09 -18.84
C ILE A 12 -6.32 1.36 -19.71
N ARG A 13 -6.50 1.22 -21.03
CA ARG A 13 -6.61 2.33 -21.99
C ARG A 13 -7.61 3.43 -21.59
N PRO A 14 -8.80 3.13 -21.02
CA PRO A 14 -9.78 4.16 -20.66
C PRO A 14 -9.30 5.14 -19.58
N ALA A 15 -8.27 4.81 -18.80
CA ALA A 15 -7.73 5.70 -17.77
C ALA A 15 -7.00 6.94 -18.33
N PHE A 16 -6.83 7.02 -19.66
CA PHE A 16 -6.07 8.06 -20.34
C PHE A 16 -6.96 8.80 -21.34
N SER A 17 -7.09 10.11 -21.19
CA SER A 17 -7.88 10.92 -22.14
C SER A 17 -7.18 11.12 -23.48
N ARG A 18 -5.85 11.02 -23.52
CA ARG A 18 -5.03 11.19 -24.75
C ARG A 18 -4.32 9.91 -25.14
N ARG A 19 -4.39 9.55 -26.44
CA ARG A 19 -3.68 8.38 -27.00
C ARG A 19 -2.18 8.44 -26.78
N THR A 20 -1.56 9.60 -26.97
CA THR A 20 -0.11 9.78 -26.77
C THR A 20 0.31 9.51 -25.33
N THR A 21 -0.47 9.96 -24.35
CA THR A 21 -0.20 9.71 -22.92
C THR A 21 -0.31 8.23 -22.60
N TYR A 22 -1.33 7.54 -23.13
CA TYR A 22 -1.46 6.09 -23.00
C TYR A 22 -0.26 5.34 -23.60
N CYS A 23 0.20 5.74 -24.79
CA CYS A 23 1.38 5.16 -25.41
C CYS A 23 2.64 5.34 -24.53
N TRP A 24 2.83 6.51 -23.92
CA TRP A 24 3.92 6.73 -22.97
C TRP A 24 3.75 5.92 -21.68
N PHE A 25 2.53 5.71 -21.20
CA PHE A 25 2.28 4.80 -20.08
C PHE A 25 2.78 3.39 -20.40
N VAL A 26 2.49 2.85 -21.58
CA VAL A 26 2.97 1.53 -21.99
C VAL A 26 4.50 1.47 -22.02
N VAL A 27 5.14 2.50 -22.58
CA VAL A 27 6.62 2.61 -22.59
C VAL A 27 7.18 2.64 -21.16
N VAL A 28 6.58 3.43 -20.26
CA VAL A 28 6.99 3.51 -18.85
C VAL A 28 6.79 2.17 -18.14
N PHE A 29 5.64 1.52 -18.34
CA PHE A 29 5.31 0.23 -17.72
C PHE A 29 6.31 -0.85 -18.11
N VAL A 30 6.59 -0.99 -19.41
CA VAL A 30 7.58 -1.94 -19.93
C VAL A 30 8.99 -1.55 -19.50
N GLY A 31 9.31 -0.25 -19.48
CA GLY A 31 10.57 0.28 -18.97
C GLY A 31 10.86 -0.11 -17.52
N PHE A 32 9.85 -0.07 -16.65
CA PHE A 32 9.98 -0.51 -15.26
C PHE A 32 10.18 -2.03 -15.12
N ILE A 33 9.67 -2.85 -16.05
CA ILE A 33 9.96 -4.28 -16.09
C ILE A 33 11.42 -4.51 -16.51
N LEU A 34 11.87 -3.81 -17.56
CA LEU A 34 13.14 -4.08 -18.23
C LEU A 34 14.38 -3.44 -17.59
N ARG A 35 14.22 -2.34 -16.86
CA ARG A 35 15.36 -1.65 -16.26
C ARG A 35 16.10 -2.51 -15.23
N THR A 36 17.40 -2.29 -15.15
CA THR A 36 18.31 -2.95 -14.19
C THR A 36 18.87 -1.97 -13.15
N ASP A 37 18.62 -0.68 -13.32
CA ASP A 37 19.04 0.39 -12.43
C ASP A 37 17.86 1.26 -11.97
N ASN A 38 18.05 2.02 -10.89
CA ASN A 38 17.02 2.85 -10.27
C ASN A 38 17.25 4.36 -10.44
N PHE A 39 17.98 4.80 -11.47
CA PHE A 39 18.30 6.22 -11.71
C PHE A 39 17.16 6.99 -12.40
N GLY A 40 15.96 6.95 -11.80
CA GLY A 40 14.79 7.73 -12.25
C GLY A 40 14.31 7.37 -13.66
N VAL A 41 13.78 8.33 -14.41
CA VAL A 41 13.22 8.09 -15.76
C VAL A 41 14.29 7.76 -16.80
N SER A 42 15.55 8.15 -16.58
CA SER A 42 16.66 7.83 -17.48
C SER A 42 16.96 6.32 -17.55
N SER A 43 16.61 5.58 -16.49
CA SER A 43 16.68 4.10 -16.48
C SER A 43 15.79 3.48 -17.55
N ILE A 44 14.62 4.08 -17.83
CA ILE A 44 13.69 3.63 -18.86
C ILE A 44 14.29 3.86 -20.25
N ILE A 45 14.94 5.02 -20.46
CA ILE A 45 15.60 5.34 -21.73
C ILE A 45 16.70 4.32 -22.04
N ARG A 46 17.57 4.04 -21.06
CA ARG A 46 18.65 3.04 -21.23
C ARG A 46 18.10 1.63 -21.45
N ALA A 47 17.09 1.24 -20.68
CA ALA A 47 16.53 -0.11 -20.75
C ALA A 47 15.83 -0.40 -22.09
N LEU A 48 15.27 0.63 -22.72
CA LEU A 48 14.51 0.53 -23.97
C LEU A 48 15.24 1.10 -25.19
N ASP A 49 16.49 1.55 -25.03
CA ASP A 49 17.27 2.21 -26.07
C ASP A 49 16.50 3.35 -26.78
N LEU A 50 15.81 4.18 -25.99
CA LEU A 50 14.99 5.27 -26.55
C LEU A 50 15.87 6.45 -26.98
N SER A 51 15.36 7.23 -27.93
CA SER A 51 16.02 8.48 -28.33
C SER A 51 16.19 9.44 -27.13
N PRO A 52 17.27 10.26 -27.08
CA PRO A 52 17.47 11.23 -25.99
C PRO A 52 16.31 12.22 -25.82
N ALA A 53 15.60 12.55 -26.90
CA ALA A 53 14.41 13.40 -26.86
C ALA A 53 13.28 12.82 -25.99
N SER A 54 13.27 11.50 -25.78
CA SER A 54 12.30 10.81 -24.93
C SER A 54 12.39 11.23 -23.45
N TYR A 55 13.52 11.78 -23.00
CA TYR A 55 13.68 12.21 -21.61
C TYR A 55 12.65 13.26 -21.20
N THR A 56 12.49 14.32 -21.99
CA THR A 56 11.51 15.38 -21.70
C THR A 56 10.09 14.85 -21.84
N CYS A 57 9.84 13.96 -22.81
CA CYS A 57 8.53 13.30 -22.96
C CYS A 57 8.15 12.45 -21.74
N LEU A 58 9.09 11.70 -21.17
CA LEU A 58 8.85 10.91 -19.95
C LEU A 58 8.53 11.82 -18.76
N LEU A 59 9.24 12.95 -18.60
CA LEU A 59 8.91 13.94 -17.57
C LEU A 59 7.52 14.55 -17.80
N HIS A 60 7.18 14.91 -19.03
CA HIS A 60 5.85 15.41 -19.39
C HIS A 60 4.75 14.37 -19.13
N PHE A 61 5.01 13.08 -19.35
CA PHE A 61 4.06 12.02 -19.05
C PHE A 61 3.64 12.01 -17.58
N PHE A 62 4.60 12.07 -16.65
CA PHE A 62 4.29 12.09 -15.21
C PHE A 62 3.60 13.40 -14.77
N HIS A 63 3.86 14.52 -15.46
CA HIS A 63 3.19 15.80 -15.20
C HIS A 63 1.89 16.01 -16.00
N SER A 64 1.48 15.03 -16.82
CA SER A 64 0.33 15.16 -17.72
C SER A 64 -0.98 15.11 -16.94
N THR A 65 -1.89 16.05 -17.21
CA THR A 65 -3.27 16.03 -16.69
C THR A 65 -4.19 15.08 -17.46
N ALA A 66 -3.69 14.43 -18.51
CA ALA A 66 -4.47 13.47 -19.29
C ALA A 66 -4.72 12.13 -18.58
N TRP A 67 -4.23 11.99 -17.35
CA TRP A 67 -4.47 10.85 -16.46
C TRP A 67 -4.23 11.24 -14.99
N SER A 68 -4.86 10.51 -14.07
CA SER A 68 -4.68 10.63 -12.62
C SER A 68 -4.39 9.26 -12.00
N VAL A 69 -3.82 9.26 -10.79
CA VAL A 69 -3.55 8.01 -10.04
C VAL A 69 -4.87 7.30 -9.75
N GLU A 70 -5.87 8.05 -9.29
CA GLU A 70 -7.20 7.55 -8.95
C GLU A 70 -7.89 6.90 -10.16
N GLY A 71 -7.82 7.55 -11.32
CA GLY A 71 -8.42 7.01 -12.56
C GLY A 71 -7.75 5.72 -13.00
N VAL A 72 -6.42 5.66 -12.95
CA VAL A 72 -5.67 4.44 -13.29
C VAL A 72 -5.93 3.33 -12.28
N MET A 73 -5.96 3.64 -10.98
CA MET A 73 -6.19 2.66 -9.92
C MET A 73 -7.63 2.14 -9.93
N ALA A 74 -8.63 2.96 -10.24
CA ALA A 74 -10.00 2.48 -10.41
C ALA A 74 -10.11 1.40 -11.50
N ILE A 75 -9.46 1.60 -12.65
CA ILE A 75 -9.43 0.58 -13.71
C ILE A 75 -8.63 -0.65 -13.27
N TRP A 76 -7.52 -0.48 -12.55
CA TRP A 76 -6.79 -1.60 -11.98
C TRP A 76 -7.63 -2.45 -11.02
N TRP A 77 -8.42 -1.81 -10.15
CA TRP A 77 -9.31 -2.54 -9.23
C TRP A 77 -10.39 -3.32 -9.98
N GLN A 78 -10.97 -2.74 -11.04
CA GLN A 78 -11.91 -3.45 -11.92
C GLN A 78 -11.27 -4.65 -12.62
N TRP A 79 -10.01 -4.52 -13.04
CA TRP A 79 -9.25 -5.64 -13.59
C TRP A 79 -9.08 -6.77 -12.56
N LEU A 80 -8.72 -6.43 -11.32
CA LEU A 80 -8.60 -7.41 -10.24
C LEU A 80 -9.91 -8.12 -9.91
N VAL A 81 -11.04 -7.39 -9.93
CA VAL A 81 -12.39 -7.98 -9.80
C VAL A 81 -12.66 -8.95 -10.94
N THR A 82 -12.38 -8.54 -12.19
CA THR A 82 -12.59 -9.39 -13.38
C THR A 82 -11.78 -10.67 -13.35
N LYS A 83 -10.61 -10.65 -12.70
CA LYS A 83 -9.73 -11.82 -12.55
C LYS A 83 -10.06 -12.70 -11.35
N ASP A 84 -10.99 -12.27 -10.49
CA ASP A 84 -11.42 -12.98 -9.28
C ASP A 84 -10.26 -13.57 -8.45
N VAL A 85 -9.23 -12.75 -8.22
CA VAL A 85 -8.00 -13.21 -7.56
C VAL A 85 -7.96 -12.95 -6.05
N ALA A 86 -8.87 -12.10 -5.56
CA ALA A 86 -8.91 -11.66 -4.19
C ALA A 86 -9.17 -12.82 -3.22
N HIS A 87 -8.35 -12.94 -2.18
CA HIS A 87 -8.68 -13.81 -1.07
C HIS A 87 -9.83 -13.18 -0.27
N CYS A 88 -10.94 -13.90 -0.19
CA CYS A 88 -12.13 -13.44 0.52
C CYS A 88 -12.41 -14.33 1.75
N ILE A 89 -12.93 -13.71 2.81
CA ILE A 89 -13.41 -14.36 4.03
C ILE A 89 -14.82 -13.89 4.29
N ASN A 90 -15.77 -14.81 4.49
CA ASN A 90 -17.18 -14.48 4.68
C ASN A 90 -17.71 -13.54 3.57
N ASP A 91 -17.31 -13.80 2.32
CA ASP A 91 -17.59 -12.95 1.14
C ASP A 91 -17.08 -11.49 1.23
N ARG A 92 -16.08 -11.23 2.08
CA ARG A 92 -15.43 -9.93 2.21
C ARG A 92 -14.02 -9.97 1.65
N LEU A 93 -13.61 -8.91 0.95
CA LEU A 93 -12.22 -8.71 0.53
C LEU A 93 -11.32 -8.64 1.77
N VAL A 94 -10.11 -9.19 1.68
CA VAL A 94 -9.09 -8.97 2.71
C VAL A 94 -8.10 -7.91 2.21
N LEU A 95 -8.17 -6.72 2.79
CA LEU A 95 -7.26 -5.62 2.55
C LEU A 95 -6.22 -5.56 3.67
N ILE A 96 -4.98 -5.21 3.30
CA ILE A 96 -3.89 -4.98 4.25
C ILE A 96 -3.38 -3.56 4.00
N GLY A 97 -3.15 -2.81 5.07
CA GLY A 97 -2.65 -1.44 5.00
C GLY A 97 -1.51 -1.19 5.97
N ASP A 98 -0.57 -0.33 5.57
CA ASP A 98 0.56 0.08 6.40
C ASP A 98 1.19 1.37 5.87
N HIS A 99 2.07 1.96 6.66
CA HIS A 99 2.87 3.11 6.30
C HIS A 99 4.31 2.72 5.98
N THR A 100 4.93 3.47 5.07
CA THR A 100 6.39 3.39 4.85
C THR A 100 6.99 4.78 4.75
N LYS A 101 8.13 4.98 5.42
CA LYS A 101 8.90 6.22 5.34
C LYS A 101 10.00 6.09 4.30
N THR A 102 10.25 7.16 3.54
CA THR A 102 11.30 7.21 2.51
C THR A 102 12.12 8.48 2.68
N PRO A 103 13.43 8.37 2.96
CA PRO A 103 14.33 9.53 3.04
C PRO A 103 14.38 10.32 1.74
N LYS A 104 14.42 11.66 1.85
CA LYS A 104 14.54 12.60 0.72
C LYS A 104 15.36 13.82 1.10
N ASP A 105 16.44 14.03 0.34
CA ASP A 105 17.36 15.18 0.51
C ASP A 105 17.16 16.29 -0.52
N GLY A 106 16.18 16.14 -1.41
CA GLY A 106 15.85 17.13 -2.42
C GLY A 106 15.36 18.43 -1.78
N ARG A 107 16.08 19.52 -2.05
CA ARG A 107 15.80 20.83 -1.42
C ARG A 107 14.55 21.52 -1.96
N LYS A 108 14.06 21.11 -3.12
CA LYS A 108 12.87 21.67 -3.78
C LYS A 108 11.80 20.60 -4.05
N MET A 109 11.74 19.57 -3.21
CA MET A 109 10.72 18.52 -3.29
C MET A 109 9.50 18.88 -2.43
N PRO A 110 8.28 18.85 -2.98
CA PRO A 110 7.07 19.15 -2.22
C PRO A 110 6.76 18.07 -1.19
N ALA A 111 6.10 18.44 -0.09
CA ALA A 111 5.63 17.56 0.99
C ALA A 111 6.72 16.78 1.75
N VAL A 112 8.00 17.14 1.62
CA VAL A 112 9.08 16.54 2.41
C VAL A 112 9.05 17.08 3.84
N SER A 113 8.60 16.26 4.79
CA SER A 113 8.58 16.58 6.22
C SER A 113 9.76 15.97 6.98
N THR A 114 9.97 16.40 8.22
CA THR A 114 10.83 15.71 9.18
C THR A 114 10.07 14.55 9.80
N LEU A 115 10.66 13.36 9.73
CA LEU A 115 10.11 12.10 10.20
C LEU A 115 11.00 11.52 11.30
N HIS A 116 10.38 10.94 12.33
CA HIS A 116 11.08 10.17 13.36
C HIS A 116 11.42 8.77 12.83
N GLN A 117 12.56 8.21 13.21
CA GLN A 117 12.90 6.83 12.91
C GLN A 117 12.48 5.92 14.07
N ASP A 118 11.48 5.07 13.81
CA ASP A 118 10.90 4.21 14.85
C ASP A 118 11.68 2.89 15.06
N SER A 119 12.66 2.60 14.19
CA SER A 119 13.52 1.42 14.33
C SER A 119 14.70 1.71 15.28
N GLU A 120 14.83 0.89 16.32
CA GLU A 120 15.98 0.85 17.23
C GLU A 120 17.21 0.23 16.53
N THR A 121 17.80 0.96 15.58
CA THR A 121 19.10 0.60 15.00
C THR A 121 20.06 1.76 15.21
N GLY A 122 21.15 1.53 15.94
CA GLY A 122 22.11 2.57 16.34
C GLY A 122 22.79 3.32 15.19
N SER A 123 22.72 2.81 13.96
CA SER A 123 23.33 3.44 12.78
C SER A 123 22.43 4.43 12.03
N LYS A 124 21.15 4.57 12.41
CA LYS A 124 20.19 5.45 11.71
C LYS A 124 19.92 6.72 12.53
N PRO A 125 19.82 7.89 11.89
CA PRO A 125 19.49 9.12 12.61
C PRO A 125 18.08 9.04 13.21
N SER A 126 17.90 9.58 14.42
CA SER A 126 16.61 9.61 15.13
C SER A 126 15.54 10.40 14.36
N TYR A 127 15.96 11.41 13.60
CA TYR A 127 15.10 12.17 12.69
C TYR A 127 15.75 12.31 11.32
N PHE A 128 14.95 12.22 10.27
CA PHE A 128 15.39 12.45 8.89
C PHE A 128 14.31 13.18 8.10
N ARG A 129 14.68 13.78 6.96
CA ARG A 129 13.72 14.39 6.04
C ARG A 129 13.25 13.36 5.02
N GLY A 130 11.96 13.33 4.74
CA GLY A 130 11.41 12.32 3.82
C GLY A 130 9.93 12.46 3.53
N HIS A 131 9.41 11.48 2.80
CA HIS A 131 7.98 11.29 2.60
C HIS A 131 7.46 10.14 3.43
N HIS A 132 6.28 10.33 4.00
CA HIS A 132 5.53 9.29 4.69
C HIS A 132 4.40 8.81 3.79
N TRP A 133 4.53 7.59 3.30
CA TRP A 133 3.56 6.98 2.40
C TRP A 133 2.60 6.13 3.19
N GLY A 134 1.31 6.22 2.87
CA GLY A 134 0.35 5.17 3.19
C GLY A 134 0.11 4.31 1.96
N CYS A 135 -0.03 3.01 2.17
CA CYS A 135 -0.31 2.07 1.09
C CYS A 135 -1.32 1.03 1.55
N ILE A 136 -2.19 0.63 0.64
CA ILE A 136 -3.08 -0.51 0.80
C ILE A 136 -2.84 -1.53 -0.32
N GLY A 137 -2.97 -2.80 0.03
CA GLY A 137 -2.97 -3.91 -0.90
C GLY A 137 -4.12 -4.87 -0.60
N ILE A 138 -4.48 -5.67 -1.59
CA ILE A 138 -5.44 -6.76 -1.45
C ILE A 138 -4.70 -8.08 -1.31
N LEU A 139 -5.13 -8.90 -0.37
CA LEU A 139 -4.54 -10.21 -0.17
C LEU A 139 -4.96 -11.14 -1.30
N MET A 140 -3.98 -11.77 -1.95
CA MET A 140 -4.19 -12.76 -3.00
C MET A 140 -3.47 -14.04 -2.62
N ARG A 141 -4.19 -15.16 -2.58
CA ARG A 141 -3.58 -16.49 -2.44
C ARG A 141 -3.08 -16.98 -3.80
N ALA A 142 -1.84 -17.41 -3.87
CA ALA A 142 -1.19 -18.00 -5.04
C ALA A 142 -0.53 -19.32 -4.61
N CYS A 143 -1.24 -20.44 -4.79
CA CYS A 143 -0.86 -21.76 -4.31
C CYS A 143 -0.58 -21.77 -2.79
N ASP A 144 0.69 -21.97 -2.43
CA ASP A 144 1.29 -22.03 -1.09
C ASP A 144 1.71 -20.64 -0.55
N LYS A 145 1.66 -19.59 -1.37
CA LYS A 145 2.09 -18.23 -1.00
C LYS A 145 0.90 -17.26 -0.99
N TYR A 146 1.04 -16.20 -0.20
CA TYR A 146 0.17 -15.04 -0.26
C TYR A 146 0.95 -13.81 -0.74
N PHE A 147 0.29 -13.01 -1.57
CA PHE A 147 0.77 -11.70 -1.99
C PHE A 147 -0.13 -10.60 -1.43
N ALA A 148 0.46 -9.49 -1.03
CA ALA A 148 -0.26 -8.21 -0.98
C ALA A 148 -0.16 -7.59 -2.37
N VAL A 149 -1.25 -7.70 -3.14
CA VAL A 149 -1.36 -7.07 -4.46
C VAL A 149 -1.64 -5.60 -4.25
N PRO A 150 -0.73 -4.70 -4.64
CA PRO A 150 -0.87 -3.29 -4.32
C PRO A 150 -2.09 -2.68 -5.01
N LEU A 151 -2.84 -1.88 -4.26
CA LEU A 151 -4.04 -1.21 -4.75
C LEU A 151 -3.82 0.28 -4.93
N TRP A 152 -3.15 0.93 -3.98
CA TRP A 152 -2.96 2.38 -3.99
C TRP A 152 -1.90 2.81 -2.97
N ALA A 153 -1.10 3.82 -3.29
CA ALA A 153 -0.28 4.53 -2.32
C ALA A 153 -0.35 6.06 -2.53
N ASN A 154 -0.28 6.82 -1.45
CA ASN A 154 -0.21 8.28 -1.48
C ASN A 154 0.66 8.82 -0.34
N ILE A 155 1.10 10.08 -0.46
CA ILE A 155 1.84 10.76 0.61
C ILE A 155 0.84 11.30 1.62
N GLN A 156 1.01 10.93 2.90
CA GLN A 156 0.03 11.21 3.96
C GLN A 156 0.55 12.17 5.04
N GLU A 157 1.78 12.66 4.90
CA GLU A 157 2.39 13.63 5.81
C GLU A 157 3.13 14.70 4.99
N GLY A 158 3.23 15.91 5.53
CA GLY A 158 3.92 17.04 4.87
C GLY A 158 3.05 17.89 3.95
N MET A 159 1.78 17.52 3.73
CA MET A 159 0.84 18.29 2.89
C MET A 159 0.48 19.64 3.48
N THR A 160 0.40 19.71 4.81
CA THR A 160 0.16 20.95 5.57
C THR A 160 1.32 21.93 5.49
N LEU A 161 2.49 21.49 5.03
CA LEU A 161 3.67 22.35 4.93
C LEU A 161 3.61 23.20 3.66
N LEU A 162 2.76 22.89 2.69
CA LEU A 162 2.57 23.73 1.50
C LEU A 162 1.70 24.94 1.86
N ALA A 163 2.25 26.14 1.68
CA ALA A 163 1.55 27.40 1.92
C ALA A 163 0.22 27.45 1.15
N GLY A 164 -0.87 27.87 1.83
CA GLY A 164 -2.22 27.89 1.27
C GLY A 164 -2.92 26.53 1.17
N SER A 165 -2.45 25.51 1.91
CA SER A 165 -3.21 24.28 2.14
C SER A 165 -4.34 24.54 3.16
N ASP A 166 -5.54 24.00 2.90
CA ASP A 166 -6.70 24.12 3.78
C ASP A 166 -6.40 23.40 5.12
N GLU A 167 -5.87 24.11 6.13
CA GLU A 167 -5.53 23.54 7.44
C GLU A 167 -6.71 22.79 8.09
N LYS A 168 -7.95 23.16 7.74
CA LYS A 168 -9.19 22.65 8.33
C LYS A 168 -9.68 21.30 7.76
N ARG A 169 -9.01 20.71 6.75
CA ARG A 169 -9.53 19.51 6.04
C ARG A 169 -8.64 18.27 6.07
N HIS A 170 -7.51 18.28 6.77
CA HIS A 170 -6.57 17.16 6.67
C HIS A 170 -6.83 16.06 7.70
N LEU A 171 -7.22 14.88 7.18
CA LEU A 171 -7.43 13.67 7.95
C LEU A 171 -6.09 13.15 8.52
N PRO A 172 -6.06 12.64 9.78
CA PRO A 172 -4.90 11.94 10.30
C PRO A 172 -4.47 10.80 9.37
N LYS A 173 -3.16 10.54 9.24
CA LYS A 173 -2.65 9.46 8.36
C LYS A 173 -3.24 8.08 8.64
N THR A 174 -3.57 7.79 9.91
CA THR A 174 -4.29 6.56 10.29
C THR A 174 -5.69 6.48 9.68
N VAL A 175 -6.38 7.62 9.60
CA VAL A 175 -7.72 7.74 9.01
C VAL A 175 -7.65 7.72 7.47
N GLN A 176 -6.60 8.29 6.88
CA GLN A 176 -6.41 8.26 5.43
C GLN A 176 -6.33 6.83 4.88
N ILE A 177 -5.64 5.90 5.56
CA ILE A 177 -5.61 4.48 5.16
C ILE A 177 -7.01 3.84 5.17
N VAL A 178 -7.85 4.17 6.16
CA VAL A 178 -9.24 3.68 6.22
C VAL A 178 -10.06 4.22 5.06
N GLU A 179 -9.90 5.50 4.74
CA GLU A 179 -10.57 6.13 3.60
C GLU A 179 -10.11 5.53 2.26
N MET A 180 -8.82 5.22 2.11
CA MET A 180 -8.32 4.49 0.95
C MET A 180 -9.01 3.13 0.81
N ALA A 181 -9.10 2.36 1.91
CA ALA A 181 -9.76 1.07 1.92
C ALA A 181 -11.26 1.17 1.59
N ARG A 182 -11.98 2.16 2.16
CA ARG A 182 -13.40 2.42 1.87
C ARG A 182 -13.59 2.71 0.38
N ARG A 183 -12.77 3.56 -0.21
CA ARG A 183 -12.84 3.90 -1.65
C ARG A 183 -12.61 2.68 -2.54
N THR A 184 -11.59 1.88 -2.24
CA THR A 184 -11.32 0.67 -3.03
C THR A 184 -12.43 -0.36 -2.89
N ALA A 185 -12.89 -0.64 -1.66
CA ALA A 185 -13.99 -1.57 -1.41
C ALA A 185 -15.29 -1.13 -2.13
N MET A 186 -15.61 0.17 -2.09
CA MET A 186 -16.75 0.74 -2.82
C MET A 186 -16.63 0.55 -4.33
N SER A 187 -15.46 0.88 -4.89
CA SER A 187 -15.24 0.76 -6.33
C SER A 187 -15.29 -0.70 -6.80
N MET A 188 -14.90 -1.63 -5.94
CA MET A 188 -14.99 -3.08 -6.18
C MET A 188 -16.38 -3.65 -5.81
N LYS A 189 -17.27 -2.83 -5.24
CA LYS A 189 -18.62 -3.20 -4.78
C LYS A 189 -18.64 -4.40 -3.84
N LYS A 190 -17.64 -4.52 -2.96
CA LYS A 190 -17.51 -5.65 -2.03
C LYS A 190 -17.05 -5.16 -0.67
N GLU A 191 -17.71 -5.64 0.38
CA GLU A 191 -17.31 -5.37 1.78
C GLU A 191 -15.89 -5.90 2.04
N ALA A 192 -15.22 -5.35 3.05
CA ALA A 192 -13.82 -5.69 3.31
C ALA A 192 -13.48 -5.81 4.79
N TYR A 193 -12.54 -6.70 5.11
CA TYR A 193 -11.69 -6.58 6.29
C TYR A 193 -10.45 -5.77 5.94
N LEU A 194 -10.10 -4.80 6.77
CA LEU A 194 -8.85 -4.05 6.70
C LEU A 194 -7.95 -4.43 7.87
N VAL A 195 -6.88 -5.15 7.56
CA VAL A 195 -5.90 -5.65 8.53
C VAL A 195 -4.75 -4.65 8.64
N LEU A 196 -4.52 -4.12 9.85
CA LEU A 196 -3.49 -3.11 10.12
C LEU A 196 -2.65 -3.50 11.35
N ASP A 197 -1.52 -2.81 11.54
CA ASP A 197 -0.64 -3.05 12.67
C ASP A 197 -1.17 -2.39 13.98
N ALA A 198 -0.35 -2.41 15.04
CA ALA A 198 -0.72 -1.82 16.32
C ALA A 198 -0.71 -0.29 16.36
N TYR A 199 -0.08 0.38 15.39
CA TYR A 199 -0.09 1.83 15.26
C TYR A 199 -1.52 2.35 15.01
N PHE A 200 -2.32 1.58 14.26
CA PHE A 200 -3.72 1.92 13.94
C PHE A 200 -4.74 1.58 15.04
N SER A 201 -4.31 1.08 16.19
CA SER A 201 -5.16 0.83 17.37
C SER A 201 -5.55 2.12 18.08
N VAL A 202 -6.33 2.96 17.38
CA VAL A 202 -6.82 4.27 17.82
C VAL A 202 -8.31 4.42 17.46
N GLY A 203 -9.05 5.13 18.31
CA GLY A 203 -10.52 5.23 18.17
C GLY A 203 -10.99 5.79 16.82
N SER A 204 -10.26 6.78 16.27
CA SER A 204 -10.61 7.39 14.98
C SER A 204 -10.64 6.40 13.81
N VAL A 205 -9.76 5.39 13.81
CA VAL A 205 -9.73 4.35 12.76
C VAL A 205 -11.04 3.56 12.75
N PHE A 206 -11.51 3.13 13.92
CA PHE A 206 -12.76 2.38 14.06
C PHE A 206 -13.99 3.25 13.79
N LEU A 207 -14.00 4.51 14.25
CA LEU A 207 -15.10 5.43 14.01
C LEU A 207 -15.25 5.72 12.51
N THR A 208 -14.16 6.05 11.82
CA THR A 208 -14.19 6.27 10.36
C THR A 208 -14.59 5.01 9.60
N ALA A 209 -14.22 3.83 10.07
CA ALA A 209 -14.66 2.58 9.44
C ALA A 209 -16.17 2.32 9.65
N ALA A 210 -16.70 2.69 10.81
CA ALA A 210 -18.09 2.46 11.19
C ALA A 210 -19.09 3.46 10.58
N ASP A 211 -18.62 4.62 10.10
CA ASP A 211 -19.45 5.63 9.46
C ASP A 211 -20.30 5.00 8.35
N LYS A 212 -21.63 5.14 8.49
CA LYS A 212 -22.60 4.63 7.51
C LYS A 212 -22.20 5.09 6.11
N LEU A 213 -22.20 4.15 5.18
CA LEU A 213 -21.86 4.42 3.80
C LEU A 213 -22.93 3.80 2.91
N ASN A 214 -23.64 4.65 2.14
CA ASN A 214 -24.77 4.25 1.30
C ASN A 214 -25.83 3.41 2.06
N GLY A 215 -26.10 3.74 3.33
CA GLY A 215 -27.06 3.03 4.17
C GLY A 215 -26.53 1.76 4.85
N ILE A 216 -25.37 1.23 4.41
CA ILE A 216 -24.72 0.06 5.02
C ILE A 216 -23.84 0.54 6.18
N SER A 217 -24.08 -0.02 7.37
CA SER A 217 -23.20 0.18 8.53
C SER A 217 -22.00 -0.77 8.43
N ASN A 218 -20.80 -0.26 8.71
CA ASN A 218 -19.55 -1.06 8.77
C ASN A 218 -19.14 -1.74 7.45
N PHE A 219 -19.21 -1.03 6.31
CA PHE A 219 -18.78 -1.57 5.01
C PHE A 219 -17.30 -2.04 4.99
N VAL A 220 -16.47 -1.49 5.89
CA VAL A 220 -15.11 -1.97 6.16
C VAL A 220 -14.99 -2.33 7.64
N HIS A 221 -14.65 -3.57 7.92
CA HIS A 221 -14.33 -4.05 9.27
C HIS A 221 -12.83 -3.93 9.54
N ILE A 222 -12.47 -3.44 10.72
CA ILE A 222 -11.06 -3.25 11.10
C ILE A 222 -10.58 -4.49 11.87
N LEU A 223 -9.37 -4.96 11.59
CA LEU A 223 -8.67 -5.94 12.40
C LEU A 223 -7.25 -5.42 12.69
N VAL A 224 -6.93 -5.21 13.96
CA VAL A 224 -5.63 -4.68 14.38
C VAL A 224 -5.12 -5.39 15.62
N ARG A 225 -3.81 -5.28 15.87
CA ARG A 225 -3.22 -5.65 17.16
C ARG A 225 -3.40 -4.51 18.16
N ALA A 226 -4.06 -4.78 19.28
CA ALA A 226 -4.19 -3.81 20.35
C ALA A 226 -2.83 -3.49 20.99
N LYS A 227 -2.71 -2.27 21.55
CA LYS A 227 -1.52 -1.86 22.32
C LYS A 227 -1.47 -2.64 23.63
N LYS A 228 -0.26 -2.89 24.17
CA LYS A 228 -0.07 -3.62 25.44
C LYS A 228 -0.83 -3.00 26.62
N ASN A 229 -1.04 -1.69 26.62
CA ASN A 229 -1.77 -0.98 27.67
C ASN A 229 -3.29 -0.87 27.40
N VAL A 230 -3.85 -1.70 26.53
CA VAL A 230 -5.28 -1.66 26.18
C VAL A 230 -6.15 -1.95 27.40
N VAL A 231 -7.17 -1.11 27.56
CA VAL A 231 -8.19 -1.24 28.60
C VAL A 231 -9.55 -1.21 27.94
N ALA A 232 -10.39 -2.18 28.30
CA ALA A 232 -11.78 -2.25 27.89
C ALA A 232 -12.71 -2.32 29.11
N PHE A 233 -14.01 -2.21 28.88
CA PHE A 233 -15.01 -2.15 29.93
C PHE A 233 -16.09 -3.20 29.67
N GLY A 234 -16.55 -3.85 30.74
CA GLY A 234 -17.76 -4.69 30.65
C GLY A 234 -19.00 -3.86 30.32
N LYS A 235 -20.11 -4.56 30.04
CA LYS A 235 -21.42 -3.91 29.88
C LYS A 235 -21.78 -3.10 31.14
N PRO A 236 -22.42 -1.92 30.99
CA PRO A 236 -22.85 -1.16 32.15
C PRO A 236 -23.84 -1.97 32.99
N PRO A 237 -23.74 -1.93 34.33
CA PRO A 237 -24.73 -2.57 35.18
C PRO A 237 -26.11 -1.93 34.97
N LYS A 238 -27.18 -2.69 35.14
CA LYS A 238 -28.55 -2.15 35.12
C LYS A 238 -28.65 -1.02 36.16
N LYS A 239 -29.27 0.10 35.77
CA LYS A 239 -29.49 1.22 36.69
C LYS A 239 -30.48 0.77 37.75
N ASP A 240 -30.10 0.90 39.01
CA ASP A 240 -31.01 0.78 40.14
C ASP A 240 -32.01 1.96 40.09
N PRO A 241 -33.33 1.72 39.97
CA PRO A 241 -34.34 2.77 39.94
C PRO A 241 -34.28 3.71 41.14
N HIS A 242 -33.79 3.24 42.28
CA HIS A 242 -33.75 3.99 43.54
C HIS A 242 -32.48 4.81 43.74
N LYS A 243 -31.44 4.63 42.90
CA LYS A 243 -30.23 5.46 42.95
C LYS A 243 -30.37 6.72 42.11
N ARG A 244 -30.26 7.87 42.78
CA ARG A 244 -30.16 9.20 42.14
C ARG A 244 -28.88 9.30 41.31
N GLY A 245 -28.97 9.99 40.17
CA GLY A 245 -27.85 10.25 39.24
C GLY A 245 -27.98 9.57 37.87
N PRO A 246 -27.11 9.93 36.92
CA PRO A 246 -27.09 9.37 35.57
C PRO A 246 -26.66 7.89 35.56
N ALA A 247 -27.21 7.10 34.64
CA ALA A 247 -26.82 5.70 34.47
C ALA A 247 -25.32 5.59 34.12
N LYS A 248 -24.64 4.59 34.68
CA LYS A 248 -23.25 4.30 34.31
C LYS A 248 -23.19 3.90 32.84
N LYS A 249 -22.29 4.53 32.07
CA LYS A 249 -22.07 4.21 30.65
C LYS A 249 -21.17 2.99 30.42
N TYR A 250 -20.36 2.64 31.42
CA TYR A 250 -19.36 1.56 31.34
C TYR A 250 -19.42 0.70 32.59
N GLY A 251 -19.19 -0.60 32.43
CA GLY A 251 -19.07 -1.56 33.53
C GLY A 251 -17.67 -1.58 34.14
N LYS A 252 -17.26 -2.76 34.65
CA LYS A 252 -15.94 -2.98 35.26
C LYS A 252 -14.83 -2.65 34.24
N LYS A 253 -13.83 -1.89 34.70
CA LYS A 253 -12.59 -1.61 33.94
C LYS A 253 -11.72 -2.87 33.93
N ILE A 254 -11.27 -3.29 32.75
CA ILE A 254 -10.49 -4.51 32.55
C ILE A 254 -9.23 -4.13 31.77
N LYS A 255 -8.06 -4.37 32.36
CA LYS A 255 -6.77 -4.33 31.66
C LYS A 255 -6.60 -5.68 30.98
N LEU A 256 -6.56 -5.73 29.65
CA LEU A 256 -6.68 -7.01 28.95
C LEU A 256 -5.40 -7.85 29.05
N MET A 257 -4.22 -7.23 29.18
CA MET A 257 -2.98 -8.00 29.37
C MET A 257 -2.96 -8.78 30.69
N ASP A 258 -3.61 -8.27 31.74
CA ASP A 258 -3.67 -8.94 33.04
C ASP A 258 -4.52 -10.23 32.99
N LEU A 259 -5.31 -10.43 31.92
CA LEU A 259 -6.17 -11.61 31.78
C LEU A 259 -5.40 -12.88 31.39
N PHE A 260 -4.21 -12.76 30.79
CA PHE A 260 -3.38 -13.92 30.44
C PHE A 260 -2.96 -14.73 31.68
N ASP A 261 -2.81 -14.05 32.82
CA ASP A 261 -2.39 -14.67 34.08
C ASP A 261 -3.55 -14.77 35.09
N SER A 262 -4.80 -14.58 34.64
CA SER A 262 -5.96 -14.59 35.53
C SER A 262 -6.37 -16.02 35.88
N PRO A 263 -6.49 -16.38 37.17
CA PRO A 263 -6.99 -17.69 37.57
C PRO A 263 -8.53 -17.81 37.50
N ALA A 264 -9.24 -16.76 37.09
CA ALA A 264 -10.68 -16.74 37.09
C ALA A 264 -11.26 -17.60 35.95
N GLN A 265 -12.11 -18.57 36.29
CA GLN A 265 -12.73 -19.50 35.34
C GLN A 265 -13.48 -18.79 34.19
N CYS A 266 -14.02 -17.60 34.43
CA CYS A 266 -14.72 -16.81 33.41
C CYS A 266 -13.80 -16.24 32.32
N TYR A 267 -12.48 -16.34 32.48
CA TYR A 267 -11.46 -15.99 31.50
C TYR A 267 -10.64 -17.21 31.06
N ALA A 268 -11.23 -18.41 31.12
CA ALA A 268 -10.57 -19.63 30.66
C ALA A 268 -10.21 -19.56 29.17
N PHE A 269 -8.93 -19.78 28.87
CA PHE A 269 -8.42 -19.85 27.50
C PHE A 269 -8.80 -21.19 26.86
N GLN A 270 -9.14 -21.14 25.57
CA GLN A 270 -9.35 -22.31 24.73
C GLN A 270 -8.05 -22.64 23.99
N THR A 271 -7.89 -23.90 23.62
CA THR A 271 -6.69 -24.39 22.92
C THR A 271 -7.08 -24.93 21.55
N ILE A 272 -6.34 -24.57 20.52
CA ILE A 272 -6.57 -25.03 19.16
C ILE A 272 -5.27 -25.09 18.36
N GLU A 273 -5.21 -25.94 17.33
CA GLU A 273 -4.16 -25.87 16.33
C GLU A 273 -4.51 -24.84 15.25
N ALA A 274 -3.59 -23.90 14.98
CA ALA A 274 -3.75 -22.91 13.92
C ALA A 274 -2.48 -22.80 13.07
N ASP A 275 -2.65 -22.40 11.81
CA ASP A 275 -1.54 -22.01 10.92
C ASP A 275 -1.06 -20.60 11.26
N ILE A 276 0.12 -20.52 11.88
CA ILE A 276 0.80 -19.30 12.25
C ILE A 276 2.06 -19.16 11.40
N TYR A 277 2.05 -18.19 10.49
CA TYR A 277 3.14 -17.93 9.54
C TYR A 277 3.57 -19.14 8.69
N GLY A 278 2.63 -20.02 8.33
CA GLY A 278 2.90 -21.22 7.53
C GLY A 278 3.26 -22.46 8.36
N GLN A 279 3.27 -22.35 9.69
CA GLN A 279 3.55 -23.46 10.60
C GLN A 279 2.32 -23.75 11.46
N LYS A 280 1.98 -25.03 11.60
CA LYS A 280 0.95 -25.44 12.57
C LYS A 280 1.54 -25.34 13.96
N GLU A 281 0.92 -24.55 14.83
CA GLU A 281 1.25 -24.52 16.25
C GLU A 281 -0.02 -24.52 17.10
N THR A 282 0.13 -24.98 18.34
CA THR A 282 -0.91 -24.88 19.36
C THR A 282 -1.02 -23.44 19.81
N VAL A 283 -2.23 -22.91 19.76
CA VAL A 283 -2.57 -21.54 20.13
C VAL A 283 -3.59 -21.57 21.26
N HIS A 284 -3.29 -20.81 22.32
CA HIS A 284 -4.24 -20.56 23.40
C HIS A 284 -4.91 -19.21 23.16
N TYR A 285 -6.23 -19.15 23.18
CA TYR A 285 -6.95 -17.90 22.95
C TYR A 285 -8.16 -17.70 23.85
N LEU A 286 -8.53 -16.43 24.05
CA LEU A 286 -9.73 -16.00 24.76
C LEU A 286 -10.43 -14.90 23.95
N VAL A 287 -11.74 -15.04 23.73
CA VAL A 287 -12.55 -14.06 23.00
C VAL A 287 -13.46 -13.32 23.98
N LEU A 288 -13.45 -11.99 23.93
CA LEU A 288 -14.28 -11.13 24.76
C LEU A 288 -14.85 -9.98 23.93
N ASP A 289 -16.18 -9.80 23.98
CA ASP A 289 -16.84 -8.62 23.41
C ASP A 289 -17.02 -7.57 24.53
N LEU A 290 -16.26 -6.47 24.43
CA LEU A 290 -16.15 -5.45 25.48
C LEU A 290 -16.31 -4.03 24.92
N LEU A 291 -16.76 -3.11 25.77
CA LEU A 291 -16.84 -1.69 25.43
C LEU A 291 -15.45 -1.06 25.42
N TRP A 292 -15.10 -0.41 24.33
CA TRP A 292 -13.85 0.34 24.23
C TRP A 292 -14.11 1.86 24.25
N LYS A 293 -13.64 2.52 25.31
CA LYS A 293 -13.94 3.94 25.58
C LYS A 293 -13.65 4.89 24.40
N PRO A 294 -12.56 4.73 23.62
CA PRO A 294 -12.29 5.59 22.46
C PRO A 294 -13.38 5.59 21.38
N VAL A 295 -14.11 4.48 21.22
CA VAL A 295 -15.21 4.37 20.24
C VAL A 295 -16.59 4.44 20.90
N LYS A 296 -16.66 4.35 22.23
CA LYS A 296 -17.91 4.30 23.03
C LYS A 296 -18.85 3.18 22.59
N GLY A 297 -18.30 2.12 22.02
CA GLY A 297 -19.01 1.00 21.41
C GLY A 297 -18.34 -0.33 21.72
N MET A 298 -19.02 -1.42 21.39
CA MET A 298 -18.53 -2.77 21.58
C MET A 298 -17.51 -3.12 20.49
N LEU A 299 -16.40 -3.72 20.89
CA LEU A 299 -15.44 -4.36 19.98
C LEU A 299 -15.18 -5.78 20.47
N ARG A 300 -14.78 -6.64 19.54
CA ARG A 300 -14.32 -7.98 19.86
C ARG A 300 -12.82 -7.96 20.10
N PHE A 301 -12.41 -8.47 21.25
CA PHE A 301 -11.01 -8.66 21.64
C PHE A 301 -10.69 -10.14 21.63
N ILE A 302 -9.57 -10.50 21.01
CA ILE A 302 -9.10 -11.87 20.91
C ILE A 302 -7.69 -11.87 21.51
N LEU A 303 -7.58 -12.37 22.73
CA LEU A 303 -6.30 -12.56 23.41
C LEU A 303 -5.71 -13.86 22.88
N VAL A 304 -4.43 -13.83 22.52
CA VAL A 304 -3.75 -14.94 21.85
C VAL A 304 -2.39 -15.13 22.48
N GLU A 305 -2.12 -16.36 22.90
CA GLU A 305 -0.83 -16.82 23.39
C GLU A 305 -0.31 -17.92 22.46
N THR A 306 0.91 -17.72 21.97
CA THR A 306 1.61 -18.62 21.05
C THR A 306 3.03 -18.86 21.57
N SER A 307 3.77 -19.76 20.92
CA SER A 307 5.21 -19.94 21.17
C SER A 307 6.03 -18.64 21.03
N ARG A 308 5.52 -17.67 20.25
CA ARG A 308 6.14 -16.36 19.97
C ARG A 308 5.74 -15.29 20.98
N GLY A 309 4.89 -15.62 21.95
CA GLY A 309 4.43 -14.73 23.01
C GLY A 309 2.97 -14.30 22.88
N ARG A 310 2.61 -13.33 23.73
CA ARG A 310 1.24 -12.87 23.95
C ARG A 310 0.90 -11.63 23.12
N ILE A 311 -0.21 -11.68 22.40
CA ILE A 311 -0.77 -10.55 21.65
C ILE A 311 -2.27 -10.44 21.88
N ILE A 312 -2.83 -9.25 21.65
CA ILE A 312 -4.26 -9.03 21.69
C ILE A 312 -4.65 -8.47 20.33
N LEU A 313 -5.56 -9.14 19.63
CA LEU A 313 -6.21 -8.63 18.44
C LEU A 313 -7.52 -7.95 18.84
N MET A 314 -7.90 -6.91 18.11
CA MET A 314 -9.18 -6.24 18.28
C MET A 314 -9.82 -5.97 16.92
N THR A 315 -11.13 -6.18 16.84
CA THR A 315 -11.88 -6.02 15.60
C THR A 315 -13.25 -5.38 15.81
N SER A 316 -13.75 -4.70 14.79
CA SER A 316 -15.11 -4.16 14.76
C SER A 316 -16.17 -5.22 14.41
N ASP A 317 -15.77 -6.38 13.89
CA ASP A 317 -16.68 -7.48 13.62
C ASP A 317 -16.84 -8.38 14.86
N LEU A 318 -17.99 -8.25 15.53
CA LEU A 318 -18.34 -9.06 16.70
C LEU A 318 -18.67 -10.51 16.37
N LYS A 319 -18.59 -10.94 15.11
CA LYS A 319 -18.85 -12.32 14.69
C LYS A 319 -17.62 -12.97 14.05
N LEU A 320 -16.52 -12.22 13.89
CA LEU A 320 -15.30 -12.76 13.31
C LEU A 320 -14.79 -13.93 14.16
N ASP A 321 -14.57 -15.06 13.49
CA ASP A 321 -13.99 -16.25 14.07
C ASP A 321 -12.55 -15.97 14.54
N PRO A 322 -12.18 -16.36 15.78
CA PRO A 322 -10.86 -16.04 16.34
C PRO A 322 -9.70 -16.64 15.55
N ILE A 323 -9.83 -17.86 15.01
CA ILE A 323 -8.78 -18.53 14.25
C ILE A 323 -8.53 -17.75 12.96
N THR A 324 -9.62 -17.38 12.28
CA THR A 324 -9.58 -16.56 11.06
C THR A 324 -8.92 -15.21 11.33
N ALA A 325 -9.26 -14.53 12.44
CA ALA A 325 -8.61 -13.28 12.81
C ALA A 325 -7.10 -13.43 13.01
N ILE A 326 -6.67 -14.51 13.68
CA ILE A 326 -5.26 -14.81 13.91
C ILE A 326 -4.53 -15.04 12.57
N GLN A 327 -5.08 -15.90 11.72
CA GLN A 327 -4.51 -16.21 10.41
C GLN A 327 -4.42 -14.95 9.53
N LEU A 328 -5.47 -14.13 9.49
CA LEU A 328 -5.48 -12.87 8.75
C LEU A 328 -4.39 -11.91 9.25
N TYR A 329 -4.21 -11.80 10.57
CA TYR A 329 -3.16 -10.96 11.14
C TYR A 329 -1.76 -11.49 10.81
N CYS A 330 -1.54 -12.80 10.80
CA CYS A 330 -0.28 -13.39 10.34
C CYS A 330 0.03 -13.03 8.87
N ARG A 331 -1.00 -12.93 8.02
CA ARG A 331 -0.80 -12.52 6.62
C ARG A 331 -0.47 -11.04 6.46
N ARG A 332 -0.60 -10.19 7.49
CA ARG A 332 -0.22 -8.75 7.42
C ARG A 332 1.22 -8.56 6.93
N VAL A 333 2.13 -9.46 7.29
CA VAL A 333 3.55 -9.42 6.87
C VAL A 333 3.73 -9.34 5.34
N THR A 334 2.76 -9.77 4.53
CA THR A 334 2.86 -9.67 3.08
C THR A 334 2.98 -8.23 2.58
N ILE A 335 2.48 -7.24 3.31
CA ILE A 335 2.65 -5.82 2.94
C ILE A 335 4.10 -5.35 3.14
N GLU A 336 4.80 -5.91 4.12
CA GLU A 336 6.22 -5.62 4.35
C GLU A 336 7.06 -6.19 3.21
N THR A 337 6.76 -7.43 2.78
CA THR A 337 7.37 -8.03 1.58
C THR A 337 7.06 -7.24 0.31
N MET A 338 5.83 -6.73 0.17
CA MET A 338 5.45 -5.86 -0.94
C MET A 338 6.27 -4.56 -0.93
N PHE A 339 6.46 -3.91 0.23
CA PHE A 339 7.30 -2.72 0.34
C PHE A 339 8.77 -3.00 0.03
N ASP A 340 9.30 -4.12 0.50
CA ASP A 340 10.66 -4.55 0.19
C ASP A 340 10.84 -4.72 -1.33
N THR A 341 9.95 -5.47 -1.96
CA THR A 341 9.97 -5.70 -3.42
C THR A 341 9.86 -4.38 -4.19
N LEU A 342 8.95 -3.50 -3.76
CA LEU A 342 8.75 -2.21 -4.38
C LEU A 342 9.99 -1.30 -4.29
N LYS A 343 10.71 -1.33 -3.16
CA LYS A 343 11.94 -0.55 -2.94
C LYS A 343 13.13 -1.16 -3.66
N ASN A 344 13.38 -2.45 -3.44
CA ASN A 344 14.64 -3.09 -3.78
C ASN A 344 14.62 -3.77 -5.15
N THR A 345 13.47 -4.33 -5.57
CA THR A 345 13.35 -4.96 -6.90
C THR A 345 12.94 -3.95 -7.96
N LEU A 346 11.98 -3.08 -7.66
CA LEU A 346 11.46 -2.11 -8.64
C LEU A 346 12.07 -0.73 -8.52
N GLY A 347 12.56 -0.29 -7.37
CA GLY A 347 13.12 1.06 -7.21
C GLY A 347 12.08 2.17 -7.12
N ALA A 348 10.85 1.87 -6.69
CA ALA A 348 9.76 2.86 -6.76
C ALA A 348 9.99 4.08 -5.86
N MET A 349 10.78 3.91 -4.79
CA MET A 349 11.12 4.98 -3.87
C MET A 349 12.29 5.85 -4.35
N ALA A 350 12.87 5.59 -5.53
CA ALA A 350 14.01 6.32 -6.10
C ALA A 350 13.62 7.51 -7.01
N TYR A 351 12.45 8.11 -6.81
CA TYR A 351 12.05 9.33 -7.52
C TYR A 351 12.77 10.59 -7.01
N HIS A 352 12.93 11.57 -7.91
CA HIS A 352 13.63 12.83 -7.66
C HIS A 352 12.93 14.06 -8.27
N PHE A 353 11.62 13.99 -8.50
CA PHE A 353 10.85 15.14 -9.00
C PHE A 353 10.94 16.32 -8.03
N TRP A 354 11.16 17.52 -8.56
CA TRP A 354 11.30 18.75 -7.80
C TRP A 354 10.61 19.90 -8.54
N SER A 355 10.20 20.93 -7.81
CA SER A 355 9.48 22.09 -8.35
C SER A 355 10.39 23.31 -8.35
N HIS A 356 10.56 23.95 -9.52
CA HIS A 356 11.29 25.22 -9.62
C HIS A 356 10.71 26.29 -8.70
N TYR A 357 9.37 26.31 -8.60
CA TYR A 357 8.57 27.25 -7.84
C TYR A 357 8.65 27.08 -6.32
N LEU A 358 9.36 26.05 -5.83
CA LEU A 358 9.53 25.83 -4.40
C LEU A 358 10.79 26.51 -3.88
N SER A 359 10.69 27.16 -2.73
CA SER A 359 11.86 27.68 -2.01
C SER A 359 12.80 26.55 -1.59
N ARG A 360 14.10 26.86 -1.47
CA ARG A 360 15.10 25.85 -1.10
C ARG A 360 14.99 25.51 0.39
N ALA A 361 14.63 24.27 0.70
CA ALA A 361 14.63 23.74 2.06
C ALA A 361 16.05 23.44 2.59
N SER A 362 16.19 23.43 3.91
CA SER A 362 17.38 22.91 4.61
C SER A 362 17.44 21.38 4.54
N ARG A 363 18.62 20.79 4.45
CA ARG A 363 18.77 19.32 4.55
C ARG A 363 18.69 18.83 6.00
N LYS A 364 18.95 19.69 6.98
CA LYS A 364 18.87 19.32 8.39
C LYS A 364 17.41 19.20 8.83
N PRO A 365 17.01 18.11 9.50
CA PRO A 365 15.68 17.97 10.08
C PRO A 365 15.36 19.11 11.06
N LYS A 366 14.13 19.62 10.98
CA LYS A 366 13.56 20.63 11.88
C LYS A 366 12.14 20.23 12.28
N LYS A 367 11.63 20.73 13.40
CA LYS A 367 10.23 20.47 13.78
C LYS A 367 9.29 20.96 12.68
N ASN A 368 8.35 20.11 12.27
CA ASN A 368 7.44 20.41 11.15
C ASN A 368 6.58 21.65 11.38
N LYS A 369 6.23 21.97 12.63
CA LYS A 369 5.44 23.15 12.99
C LYS A 369 6.18 24.49 12.79
N ASP A 370 7.51 24.47 12.75
CA ASP A 370 8.34 25.68 12.67
C ASP A 370 8.80 25.94 11.22
N TRP A 371 8.18 25.28 10.23
CA TRP A 371 8.63 25.30 8.86
C TRP A 371 7.48 25.23 7.85
N GLU A 372 7.58 26.05 6.81
CA GLU A 372 6.65 26.11 5.69
C GLU A 372 7.40 26.03 4.36
N GLN A 373 6.78 25.37 3.39
CA GLN A 373 7.23 25.27 2.00
C GLN A 373 6.56 26.36 1.16
N ASN A 374 7.23 27.50 1.07
CA ASN A 374 6.76 28.62 0.24
C ASN A 374 6.89 28.28 -1.24
N SER A 375 5.78 28.40 -1.98
CA SER A 375 5.76 28.23 -3.42
C SER A 375 5.26 29.47 -4.14
N THR A 376 5.97 29.88 -5.20
CA THR A 376 5.55 30.98 -6.08
C THR A 376 4.43 30.57 -7.06
N ASP A 377 4.24 29.27 -7.28
CA ASP A 377 3.13 28.69 -8.05
C ASP A 377 2.71 27.36 -7.40
N ILE A 378 1.67 27.43 -6.58
CA ILE A 378 1.15 26.28 -5.82
C ILE A 378 0.61 25.20 -6.77
N ALA A 379 0.01 25.58 -7.91
CA ALA A 379 -0.56 24.62 -8.84
C ALA A 379 0.53 23.76 -9.50
N LYS A 380 1.65 24.37 -9.92
CA LYS A 380 2.80 23.64 -10.47
C LYS A 380 3.50 22.77 -9.43
N THR A 381 3.60 23.25 -8.19
CA THR A 381 4.15 22.45 -7.08
C THR A 381 3.25 21.26 -6.74
N LYS A 382 1.93 21.42 -6.73
CA LYS A 382 0.97 20.30 -6.60
C LYS A 382 1.08 19.32 -7.78
N ASN A 383 1.29 19.79 -9.00
CA ASN A 383 1.51 18.90 -10.14
C ASN A 383 2.82 18.08 -10.01
N THR A 384 3.86 18.67 -9.43
CA THR A 384 5.12 17.96 -9.11
C THR A 384 4.89 16.87 -8.07
N LEU A 385 4.10 17.16 -7.03
CA LEU A 385 3.69 16.18 -6.04
C LEU A 385 2.90 15.04 -6.68
N ALA A 386 1.93 15.37 -7.54
CA ALA A 386 1.16 14.37 -8.29
C ALA A 386 2.08 13.51 -9.18
N ALA A 387 3.12 14.08 -9.80
CA ALA A 387 4.10 13.33 -10.58
C ALA A 387 4.87 12.31 -9.72
N ILE A 388 5.18 12.64 -8.46
CA ILE A 388 5.79 11.71 -7.49
C ILE A 388 4.85 10.52 -7.23
N GLU A 389 3.59 10.79 -6.91
CA GLU A 389 2.59 9.75 -6.66
C GLU A 389 2.35 8.89 -7.91
N LYS A 390 2.25 9.51 -9.08
CA LYS A 390 2.15 8.83 -10.37
C LYS A 390 3.30 7.87 -10.61
N PHE A 391 4.54 8.28 -10.34
CA PHE A 391 5.72 7.44 -10.52
C PHE A 391 5.70 6.19 -9.62
N VAL A 392 5.30 6.34 -8.35
CA VAL A 392 5.19 5.21 -7.42
C VAL A 392 4.05 4.29 -7.82
N ASN A 393 2.88 4.85 -8.12
CA ASN A 393 1.68 4.08 -8.42
C ASN A 393 1.77 3.30 -9.74
N VAL A 394 2.48 3.79 -10.77
CA VAL A 394 2.73 2.97 -11.96
C VAL A 394 3.57 1.73 -11.64
N GLN A 395 4.54 1.84 -10.72
CA GLN A 395 5.33 0.69 -10.28
C GLN A 395 4.54 -0.25 -9.37
N LEU A 396 3.57 0.24 -8.61
CA LEU A 396 2.59 -0.63 -7.94
C LEU A 396 1.81 -1.46 -8.95
N LEU A 397 1.34 -0.88 -10.07
CA LEU A 397 0.66 -1.65 -11.12
C LEU A 397 1.56 -2.71 -11.73
N VAL A 398 2.83 -2.36 -12.00
CA VAL A 398 3.83 -3.33 -12.48
C VAL A 398 3.97 -4.46 -11.46
N LEU A 399 4.16 -4.15 -10.18
CA LEU A 399 4.28 -5.14 -9.11
C LEU A 399 3.06 -6.07 -9.03
N GLY A 400 1.84 -5.51 -9.02
CA GLY A 400 0.60 -6.27 -8.98
C GLY A 400 0.43 -7.15 -10.21
N THR A 401 0.80 -6.66 -11.40
CA THR A 401 0.79 -7.45 -12.64
C THR A 401 1.77 -8.60 -12.59
N LEU A 402 2.98 -8.39 -12.04
CA LEU A 402 3.95 -9.47 -11.84
C LEU A 402 3.40 -10.53 -10.88
N GLN A 403 2.72 -10.14 -9.81
CA GLN A 403 2.11 -11.10 -8.87
C GLN A 403 0.95 -11.89 -9.52
N LEU A 404 0.12 -11.25 -10.35
CA LEU A 404 -0.91 -11.94 -11.13
C LEU A 404 -0.31 -12.96 -12.08
N ILE A 405 0.75 -12.59 -12.81
CA ILE A 405 1.44 -13.48 -13.75
C ILE A 405 2.08 -14.65 -12.99
N ALA A 406 2.70 -14.39 -11.83
CA ALA A 406 3.28 -15.43 -10.98
C ALA A 406 2.23 -16.46 -10.52
N LYS A 407 1.02 -15.98 -10.18
CA LYS A 407 -0.11 -16.84 -9.81
C LYS A 407 -0.65 -17.64 -11.01
N GLN A 408 -0.85 -17.01 -12.16
CA GLN A 408 -1.52 -17.62 -13.31
C GLN A 408 -0.60 -18.54 -14.12
N PHE A 409 0.69 -18.22 -14.22
CA PHE A 409 1.64 -18.90 -15.09
C PHE A 409 2.93 -19.36 -14.36
N PRO A 410 2.84 -20.04 -13.20
CA PRO A 410 4.02 -20.32 -12.37
C PRO A 410 5.09 -21.16 -13.09
N ALA A 411 4.68 -22.17 -13.85
CA ALA A 411 5.60 -23.02 -14.61
C ALA A 411 6.27 -22.27 -15.78
N GLU A 412 5.49 -21.49 -16.55
CA GLU A 412 6.01 -20.68 -17.67
C GLU A 412 7.02 -19.64 -17.16
N VAL A 413 6.71 -18.96 -16.05
CA VAL A 413 7.63 -18.02 -15.39
C VAL A 413 8.96 -18.69 -15.06
N LYS A 414 8.93 -19.85 -14.38
CA LYS A 414 10.15 -20.58 -14.01
C LYS A 414 10.96 -20.98 -15.23
N ALA A 415 10.31 -21.47 -16.28
CA ALA A 415 10.95 -21.90 -17.52
C ALA A 415 11.55 -20.73 -18.33
N LYS A 416 10.98 -19.52 -18.25
CA LYS A 416 11.43 -18.34 -19.02
C LYS A 416 12.36 -17.41 -18.25
N ALA A 417 12.41 -17.53 -16.91
CA ALA A 417 13.25 -16.68 -16.08
C ALA A 417 14.74 -16.85 -16.38
N ASN A 418 15.20 -18.05 -16.72
CA ASN A 418 16.59 -18.36 -17.04
C ASN A 418 17.58 -17.71 -16.06
N CYS A 419 17.26 -17.74 -14.77
CA CYS A 419 18.06 -17.12 -13.72
C CYS A 419 18.49 -18.16 -12.69
N TRP A 420 19.70 -17.99 -12.16
CA TRP A 420 20.18 -18.79 -11.04
C TRP A 420 19.54 -18.32 -9.72
N LEU A 421 19.06 -19.26 -8.92
CA LEU A 421 18.52 -19.02 -7.59
C LEU A 421 19.26 -19.89 -6.59
N ARG A 422 19.79 -19.29 -5.51
CA ARG A 422 20.41 -20.05 -4.42
C ARG A 422 19.42 -21.01 -3.75
N THR A 423 18.15 -20.62 -3.65
CA THR A 423 17.11 -21.41 -2.98
C THR A 423 15.74 -21.15 -3.63
N VAL A 424 15.00 -22.23 -3.90
CA VAL A 424 13.62 -22.17 -4.39
C VAL A 424 12.71 -22.43 -3.20
N SER A 425 12.07 -21.37 -2.67
CA SER A 425 11.31 -21.44 -1.42
C SER A 425 9.81 -21.72 -1.59
N SER A 426 9.28 -21.69 -2.82
CA SER A 426 7.84 -21.84 -3.07
C SER A 426 7.54 -22.33 -4.49
N ASN A 427 6.38 -22.95 -4.66
CA ASN A 427 5.85 -23.31 -5.97
C ASN A 427 5.49 -22.07 -6.78
N THR A 428 5.01 -21.02 -6.13
CA THR A 428 4.74 -19.72 -6.74
C THR A 428 6.03 -18.90 -6.91
N PRO A 429 6.38 -18.47 -8.13
CA PRO A 429 7.55 -17.62 -8.37
C PRO A 429 7.49 -16.30 -7.60
N SER A 430 8.66 -15.76 -7.22
CA SER A 430 8.73 -14.40 -6.69
C SER A 430 8.53 -13.36 -7.79
N GLU A 431 8.25 -12.14 -7.37
CA GLU A 431 8.12 -10.97 -8.23
C GLU A 431 9.43 -10.70 -9.00
N PHE A 432 10.59 -10.96 -8.38
CA PHE A 432 11.88 -10.93 -9.05
C PHE A 432 11.97 -11.93 -10.20
N VAL A 433 11.67 -13.21 -9.94
CA VAL A 433 11.74 -14.27 -10.97
C VAL A 433 10.75 -13.98 -12.11
N THR A 434 9.55 -13.52 -11.76
CA THR A 434 8.52 -13.15 -12.72
C THR A 434 8.92 -11.95 -13.58
N ARG A 435 9.53 -10.93 -12.97
CA ARG A 435 10.07 -9.78 -13.72
C ARG A 435 11.16 -10.22 -14.68
N THR A 436 12.08 -11.09 -14.25
CA THR A 436 13.16 -11.62 -15.09
C THR A 436 12.61 -12.41 -16.27
N ALA A 437 11.64 -13.30 -16.05
CA ALA A 437 10.99 -14.06 -17.11
C ALA A 437 10.32 -13.16 -18.15
N LEU A 438 9.52 -12.21 -17.69
CA LEU A 438 8.84 -11.26 -18.57
C LEU A 438 9.83 -10.36 -19.30
N ALA A 439 10.91 -9.95 -18.62
CA ALA A 439 11.97 -9.15 -19.22
C ALA A 439 12.70 -9.89 -20.34
N ASN A 440 13.00 -11.18 -20.16
CA ASN A 440 13.61 -12.00 -21.20
C ASN A 440 12.70 -12.11 -22.43
N MET A 441 11.40 -12.35 -22.23
CA MET A 441 10.43 -12.42 -23.33
C MET A 441 10.33 -11.09 -24.09
N LEU A 442 10.21 -9.97 -23.38
CA LEU A 442 10.12 -8.63 -23.97
C LEU A 442 11.40 -8.25 -24.73
N LYS A 443 12.58 -8.53 -24.16
CA LYS A 443 13.87 -8.30 -24.85
C LYS A 443 13.97 -9.13 -26.12
N ASN A 444 13.60 -10.41 -26.08
CA ASN A 444 13.61 -11.26 -27.27
C ASN A 444 12.70 -10.71 -28.38
N ASN A 445 11.53 -10.15 -28.04
CA ASN A 445 10.66 -9.52 -29.04
C ASN A 445 11.23 -8.19 -29.58
N LEU A 446 11.81 -7.37 -28.70
CA LEU A 446 12.40 -6.08 -29.07
C LEU A 446 13.62 -6.24 -29.98
N TYR A 447 14.54 -7.15 -29.66
CA TYR A 447 15.75 -7.40 -30.45
C TYR A 447 15.54 -8.38 -31.60
N GLY A 448 14.49 -9.19 -31.56
CA GLY A 448 14.09 -10.09 -32.64
C GLY A 448 13.05 -9.51 -33.59
N PHE A 449 12.33 -10.41 -34.27
CA PHE A 449 11.27 -10.09 -35.24
C PHE A 449 9.87 -10.01 -34.60
N GLY A 450 9.78 -9.71 -33.30
CA GLY A 450 8.50 -9.57 -32.61
C GLY A 450 7.60 -8.55 -33.30
N LYS A 451 6.38 -8.96 -33.65
CA LYS A 451 5.37 -8.12 -34.33
C LYS A 451 4.25 -7.66 -33.39
N ASP A 452 4.32 -7.96 -32.10
CA ASP A 452 3.31 -7.51 -31.15
C ASP A 452 3.28 -5.97 -31.03
N TRP A 453 2.11 -5.43 -30.68
CA TRP A 453 1.87 -3.99 -30.72
C TRP A 453 2.71 -3.21 -29.69
N ILE A 454 3.11 -3.83 -28.58
CA ILE A 454 3.98 -3.21 -27.56
C ILE A 454 5.37 -3.02 -28.17
N THR A 455 5.91 -4.07 -28.78
CA THR A 455 7.20 -4.05 -29.48
C THR A 455 7.20 -3.01 -30.60
N GLN A 456 6.15 -2.98 -31.43
CA GLN A 456 6.04 -1.98 -32.49
C GLN A 456 5.96 -0.55 -31.95
N LEU A 457 5.21 -0.33 -30.86
CA LEU A 457 5.10 0.96 -30.21
C LEU A 457 6.48 1.46 -29.70
N ILE A 458 7.22 0.59 -29.02
CA ILE A 458 8.56 0.94 -28.50
C ILE A 458 9.53 1.17 -29.65
N LYS A 459 9.56 0.30 -30.68
CA LYS A 459 10.41 0.49 -31.88
C LYS A 459 10.15 1.82 -32.59
N ARG A 460 8.91 2.30 -32.62
CA ARG A 460 8.60 3.64 -33.14
C ARG A 460 9.24 4.75 -32.31
N LYS A 461 9.27 4.61 -30.98
CA LYS A 461 9.93 5.58 -30.07
C LYS A 461 11.45 5.53 -30.10
N GLN A 462 12.03 4.38 -30.41
CA GLN A 462 13.47 4.24 -30.66
C GLN A 462 13.90 5.00 -31.94
N LYS A 463 13.05 5.01 -32.97
CA LYS A 463 13.33 5.63 -34.29
C LYS A 463 13.00 7.13 -34.39
N GLU A 464 12.44 7.76 -33.36
CA GLU A 464 12.15 9.20 -33.41
C GLU A 464 13.47 10.00 -33.58
N PRO A 465 13.57 10.89 -34.59
CA PRO A 465 14.84 11.52 -34.97
C PRO A 465 15.43 12.35 -33.84
N LYS A 466 16.77 12.40 -33.77
CA LYS A 466 17.50 13.29 -32.88
C LYS A 466 17.10 14.74 -33.23
N PRO A 467 16.64 15.57 -32.28
CA PRO A 467 16.43 16.98 -32.57
C PRO A 467 17.78 17.60 -32.96
N ASN A 468 17.86 18.13 -34.17
CA ASN A 468 18.96 18.98 -34.61
C ASN A 468 19.04 20.18 -33.65
N GLY A 469 20.20 20.40 -33.03
CA GLY A 469 20.65 21.69 -32.55
C GLY A 469 19.76 22.44 -31.55
N SER A 470 20.08 22.26 -30.27
CA SER A 470 20.12 23.29 -29.20
C SER A 470 19.56 22.72 -27.90
N ILE A 471 20.46 22.24 -27.05
CA ILE A 471 20.18 22.08 -25.63
C ILE A 471 20.09 23.51 -25.07
N ARG A 472 18.95 24.18 -25.26
CA ARG A 472 18.59 25.30 -24.39
C ARG A 472 18.40 24.70 -23.00
N LYS A 473 19.24 25.12 -22.05
CA LYS A 473 19.17 24.76 -20.64
C LYS A 473 17.72 24.83 -20.14
N ALA A 474 17.08 23.67 -19.98
CA ALA A 474 15.84 23.56 -19.24
C ALA A 474 16.19 23.60 -17.74
N ALA A 475 15.86 24.72 -17.11
CA ALA A 475 16.06 25.01 -15.68
C ALA A 475 14.79 24.74 -14.87
#